data_AF-A0A4E0R9T1-F1
#
_entry.id   AF-A0A4E0R9T1-F1
#
_cell.length_a   1.000
_cell.length_b   1.000
_cell.length_c   1.000
_cell.angle_alpha   90.00
_cell.angle_beta   90.00
_cell.angle_gamma   90.00
#
_symmetry.space_group_name_H-M   'P 1'
#
loop_
_entity.id
_entity.type
_entity.pdbx_description
1 polymer ?
#
loop_
_entity_poly.entity_id
_entity_poly.type
_entity_poly.pdbx_seq_one_letter_code
_entity_poly.pdbx_strand_id
1 'polypeptide(L)'
;MSEKTNETEPAEVAGDEEEKLINEEHVELAIESVQEPAAKILGFAPLQLADDVFNVVNEKLGQMIDEFSKKLSNKYGTKANPERMEKLIDMYKYKLQAQQDYLFDQFDKLLVGKLLFVEPNVVLEEDRCQLRYSEKRDKITEERIDTYSKRLVALNTCQVAMENEMRELEAVQTNICAIRDSITRQIQQTFNLNSVDDLCLLVREQTCSLHRILTDLGTLFQSSAST
;
A
#
# COMPACT_ATOMS: atom_id res chain seq x y z
N MET A 1 94.74 -31.59 6.34
CA MET A 1 93.84 -31.93 7.46
C MET A 1 92.45 -32.02 6.85
N SER A 2 92.07 -33.21 6.40
CA SER A 2 91.12 -34.12 7.09
C SER A 2 89.70 -33.58 6.95
N GLU A 3 88.95 -34.08 5.95
CA GLU A 3 87.85 -35.07 6.11
C GLU A 3 86.61 -34.43 6.80
N LYS A 4 85.35 -34.55 6.34
CA LYS A 4 84.69 -35.49 5.42
C LYS A 4 83.27 -34.96 5.08
N THR A 5 82.90 -35.07 3.80
CA THR A 5 81.61 -35.51 3.20
C THR A 5 80.27 -35.41 3.97
N ASN A 6 79.24 -34.81 3.36
CA ASN A 6 78.14 -35.52 2.65
C ASN A 6 77.20 -34.50 1.96
N GLU A 7 76.98 -34.61 0.64
CA GLU A 7 75.72 -35.08 -0.01
C GLU A 7 74.50 -34.25 0.43
N THR A 8 73.77 -33.52 -0.43
CA THR A 8 72.88 -34.04 -1.49
C THR A 8 72.28 -32.84 -2.26
N GLU A 9 72.31 -32.84 -3.59
CA GLU A 9 71.34 -32.12 -4.46
C GLU A 9 70.25 -33.14 -4.85
N PRO A 10 69.09 -32.79 -5.46
CA PRO A 10 68.34 -31.52 -5.52
C PRO A 10 66.82 -31.76 -5.22
N ALA A 11 65.96 -30.73 -5.14
CA ALA A 11 64.56 -30.80 -5.60
C ALA A 11 63.77 -29.50 -5.38
N GLU A 12 63.08 -29.09 -6.45
CA GLU A 12 61.83 -28.33 -6.54
C GLU A 12 61.12 -27.93 -5.24
N VAL A 13 60.85 -26.62 -5.08
CA VAL A 13 59.62 -26.15 -4.42
C VAL A 13 59.11 -24.90 -5.15
N ALA A 14 58.49 -25.11 -6.30
CA ALA A 14 57.42 -24.23 -6.77
C ALA A 14 56.13 -24.78 -6.13
N GLY A 15 55.82 -24.36 -4.91
CA GLY A 15 54.75 -25.00 -4.14
C GLY A 15 54.22 -24.24 -2.92
N ASP A 16 54.55 -22.95 -2.75
CA ASP A 16 54.19 -22.21 -1.52
C ASP A 16 53.13 -21.11 -1.72
N GLU A 17 52.55 -20.96 -2.93
CA GLU A 17 51.47 -19.98 -3.17
C GLU A 17 50.08 -20.61 -3.37
N GLU A 18 49.95 -21.93 -3.52
CA GLU A 18 48.65 -22.60 -3.70
C GLU A 18 47.99 -23.12 -2.41
N GLU A 19 48.72 -23.24 -1.29
CA GLU A 19 48.16 -23.81 -0.04
C GLU A 19 47.54 -22.79 0.92
N LYS A 20 47.44 -21.49 0.57
CA LYS A 20 46.79 -20.46 1.41
C LYS A 20 45.30 -20.22 1.14
N LEU A 21 44.67 -20.97 0.23
CA LEU A 21 43.26 -20.79 -0.14
C LEU A 21 42.29 -21.79 0.55
N ILE A 22 42.75 -22.57 1.52
CA ILE A 22 41.91 -23.56 2.21
C ILE A 22 41.85 -23.21 3.70
N ASN A 23 41.12 -22.17 4.05
CA ASN A 23 40.49 -21.96 5.36
C ASN A 23 39.57 -20.72 5.28
N GLU A 24 38.68 -20.70 4.29
CA GLU A 24 37.45 -19.94 4.46
C GLU A 24 36.57 -20.77 5.39
N GLU A 25 36.40 -20.30 6.64
CA GLU A 25 35.32 -20.77 7.52
C GLU A 25 34.02 -20.73 6.71
N HIS A 26 33.55 -21.88 6.24
CA HIS A 26 32.23 -22.01 5.64
C HIS A 26 31.21 -21.71 6.74
N VAL A 27 30.74 -20.45 6.79
CA VAL A 27 29.59 -20.07 7.60
C VAL A 27 28.38 -20.77 7.00
N GLU A 28 27.97 -21.88 7.60
CA GLU A 28 26.74 -22.58 7.25
C GLU A 28 25.54 -21.70 7.63
N LEU A 29 25.08 -20.88 6.68
CA LEU A 29 23.84 -20.14 6.80
C LEU A 29 22.66 -21.09 6.59
N ALA A 30 21.61 -20.95 7.41
CA ALA A 30 20.38 -21.71 7.24
C ALA A 30 19.80 -21.44 5.85
N ILE A 31 19.45 -22.49 5.12
CA ILE A 31 18.94 -22.43 3.75
C ILE A 31 17.74 -21.46 3.63
N GLU A 32 16.87 -21.43 4.65
CA GLU A 32 15.74 -20.50 4.74
C GLU A 32 16.18 -19.03 4.69
N SER A 33 17.24 -18.67 5.42
CA SER A 33 17.76 -17.29 5.46
C SER A 33 18.40 -16.84 4.15
N VAL A 34 18.94 -17.78 3.37
CA VAL A 34 19.54 -17.51 2.05
C VAL A 34 18.45 -17.34 0.98
N GLN A 35 17.31 -18.00 1.16
CA GLN A 35 16.21 -17.97 0.19
C GLN A 35 15.15 -16.91 0.45
N GLU A 36 15.05 -16.37 1.66
CA GLU A 36 14.06 -15.35 2.01
C GLU A 36 14.05 -14.15 1.04
N PRO A 37 15.20 -13.56 0.63
CA PRO A 37 15.19 -12.45 -0.32
C PRO A 37 14.67 -12.87 -1.71
N ALA A 38 15.09 -14.05 -2.18
CA ALA A 38 14.64 -14.59 -3.47
C ALA A 38 13.15 -14.93 -3.45
N ALA A 39 12.67 -15.52 -2.35
CA ALA A 39 11.27 -15.87 -2.16
C ALA A 39 10.36 -14.64 -2.10
N LYS A 40 10.83 -13.55 -1.50
CA LYS A 40 10.12 -12.27 -1.46
C LYS A 40 9.95 -11.65 -2.84
N ILE A 41 10.97 -11.75 -3.71
CA ILE A 41 10.89 -11.27 -5.11
C ILE A 41 9.97 -12.15 -5.95
N LEU A 42 10.11 -13.47 -5.83
CA LEU A 42 9.46 -14.43 -6.73
C LEU A 42 8.03 -14.80 -6.28
N GLY A 43 7.71 -14.60 -5.01
CA GLY A 43 6.45 -15.04 -4.40
C GLY A 43 6.39 -16.55 -4.10
N PHE A 44 7.50 -17.27 -4.29
CA PHE A 44 7.64 -18.69 -3.97
C PHE A 44 9.10 -19.01 -3.61
N ALA A 45 9.33 -20.06 -2.82
CA ALA A 45 10.68 -20.50 -2.45
C ALA A 45 11.39 -21.20 -3.63
N PRO A 46 12.63 -20.83 -3.99
CA PRO A 46 13.40 -21.49 -5.04
C PRO A 46 13.50 -23.02 -4.91
N LEU A 47 13.67 -23.54 -3.69
CA LEU A 47 13.70 -24.99 -3.44
C LEU A 47 12.37 -25.67 -3.75
N GLN A 48 11.25 -25.00 -3.47
CA GLN A 48 9.93 -25.54 -3.81
C GLN A 48 9.79 -25.75 -5.32
N LEU A 49 10.33 -24.83 -6.13
CA LEU A 49 10.35 -24.98 -7.58
C LEU A 49 11.22 -26.18 -8.00
N ALA A 50 12.39 -26.38 -7.38
CA ALA A 50 13.25 -27.52 -7.67
C ALA A 50 12.53 -28.85 -7.36
N ASP A 51 11.88 -28.95 -6.20
CA ASP A 51 11.10 -30.11 -5.78
C ASP A 51 9.93 -30.39 -6.71
N ASP A 52 9.17 -29.37 -7.09
CA ASP A 52 8.03 -29.51 -8.00
C ASP A 52 8.49 -30.01 -9.38
N VAL A 53 9.60 -29.49 -9.91
CA VAL A 53 10.17 -29.94 -11.19
C VAL A 53 10.69 -31.38 -11.06
N PHE A 54 11.36 -31.72 -9.96
CA PHE A 54 11.83 -33.08 -9.70
C PHE A 54 10.68 -34.09 -9.68
N ASN A 55 9.60 -33.76 -8.99
CA ASN A 55 8.40 -34.60 -8.90
C ASN A 55 7.77 -34.84 -10.27
N VAL A 56 7.63 -33.78 -11.09
CA VAL A 56 7.10 -33.90 -12.45
C VAL A 56 7.98 -34.78 -13.32
N VAL A 57 9.31 -34.59 -13.28
CA VAL A 57 10.23 -35.40 -14.11
C VAL A 57 10.25 -36.85 -13.65
N ASN A 58 10.20 -37.12 -12.34
CA ASN A 58 10.06 -38.48 -11.81
C ASN A 58 8.79 -39.16 -12.29
N GLU A 59 7.66 -38.47 -12.25
CA GLU A 59 6.39 -39.01 -12.73
C GLU A 59 6.46 -39.34 -14.22
N LYS A 60 7.04 -38.45 -15.04
CA LYS A 60 7.23 -38.66 -16.47
C LYS A 60 8.20 -39.79 -16.79
N LEU A 61 9.28 -39.93 -16.02
CA LEU A 61 10.21 -41.04 -16.18
C LEU A 61 9.53 -42.39 -15.87
N GLY A 62 8.74 -42.44 -14.78
CA GLY A 62 7.94 -43.61 -14.44
C GLY A 62 6.98 -44.00 -15.57
N GLN A 63 6.21 -43.03 -16.09
CA GLN A 63 5.29 -43.23 -17.22
C GLN A 63 6.03 -43.75 -18.47
N MET A 64 7.21 -43.21 -18.77
CA MET A 64 8.01 -43.64 -19.92
C MET A 64 8.52 -45.08 -19.78
N ILE A 65 8.96 -45.47 -18.59
CA ILE A 65 9.42 -46.83 -18.29
C ILE A 65 8.25 -47.83 -18.40
N ASP A 66 7.07 -47.45 -17.89
CA ASP A 66 5.87 -48.29 -17.99
C ASP A 66 5.39 -48.45 -19.45
N GLU A 67 5.43 -47.38 -20.24
CA GLU A 67 5.16 -47.45 -21.67
C GLU A 67 6.18 -48.31 -22.42
N PHE A 68 7.46 -48.17 -22.07
CA PHE A 68 8.53 -48.97 -22.64
C PHE A 68 8.31 -50.45 -22.33
N SER A 69 8.00 -50.79 -21.09
CA SER A 69 7.63 -52.14 -20.64
C SER A 69 6.46 -52.71 -21.44
N LYS A 70 5.38 -51.94 -21.61
CA LYS A 70 4.21 -52.34 -22.42
C LYS A 70 4.59 -52.58 -23.88
N LYS A 71 5.36 -51.68 -24.50
CA LYS A 71 5.81 -51.82 -25.90
C LYS A 71 6.73 -53.03 -26.09
N LEU A 72 7.60 -53.30 -25.13
CA LEU A 72 8.51 -54.44 -25.13
C LEU A 72 7.74 -55.75 -25.01
N SER A 73 6.78 -55.81 -24.09
CA SER A 73 5.87 -56.95 -23.90
C SER A 73 5.02 -57.23 -25.13
N ASN A 74 4.48 -56.18 -25.78
CA ASN A 74 3.69 -56.33 -27.00
C ASN A 74 4.50 -56.87 -28.19
N LYS A 75 5.80 -56.51 -28.30
CA LYS A 75 6.66 -56.96 -29.42
C LYS A 75 7.34 -58.30 -29.18
N TYR A 76 7.71 -58.61 -27.94
CA TYR A 76 8.56 -59.75 -27.60
C TYR A 76 7.91 -60.75 -26.63
N GLY A 77 6.67 -60.49 -26.18
CA GLY A 77 5.98 -61.32 -25.17
C GLY A 77 5.77 -62.79 -25.55
N THR A 78 5.84 -63.14 -26.83
CA THR A 78 5.77 -64.54 -27.30
C THR A 78 7.13 -65.23 -27.44
N LYS A 79 8.25 -64.50 -27.34
CA LYS A 79 9.62 -65.02 -27.57
C LYS A 79 10.58 -64.80 -26.39
N ALA A 80 10.24 -63.94 -25.44
CA ALA A 80 11.11 -63.58 -24.32
C ALA A 80 10.61 -64.17 -23.00
N ASN A 81 11.54 -64.54 -22.12
CA ASN A 81 11.21 -64.94 -20.75
C ASN A 81 10.73 -63.71 -19.96
N PRO A 82 9.48 -63.71 -19.43
CA PRO A 82 8.91 -62.56 -18.72
C PRO A 82 9.76 -62.12 -17.52
N GLU A 83 10.34 -63.05 -16.75
CA GLU A 83 11.18 -62.71 -15.59
C GLU A 83 12.46 -61.96 -15.95
N ARG A 84 13.06 -62.29 -17.11
CA ARG A 84 14.26 -61.59 -17.59
C ARG A 84 13.93 -60.19 -18.10
N MET A 85 12.72 -60.01 -18.63
CA MET A 85 12.24 -58.73 -19.13
C MET A 85 11.92 -57.79 -17.97
N GLU A 86 11.27 -58.29 -16.93
CA GLU A 86 11.00 -57.55 -15.69
C GLU A 86 12.29 -57.12 -14.99
N LYS A 87 13.26 -58.02 -14.81
CA LYS A 87 14.59 -57.67 -14.28
C LYS A 87 15.33 -56.60 -15.10
N LEU A 88 15.18 -56.63 -16.42
CA LEU A 88 15.80 -55.63 -17.29
C LEU A 88 15.15 -54.25 -17.10
N ILE A 89 13.82 -54.22 -17.01
CA ILE A 89 13.05 -53.00 -16.75
C ILE A 89 13.41 -52.41 -15.38
N ASP A 90 13.48 -53.25 -14.34
CA ASP A 90 13.88 -52.82 -13.00
C ASP A 90 15.31 -52.27 -12.97
N MET A 91 16.23 -52.90 -13.69
CA MET A 91 17.61 -52.41 -13.80
C MET A 91 17.67 -51.06 -14.51
N TYR A 92 16.89 -50.86 -15.58
CA TYR A 92 16.81 -49.56 -16.27
C TYR A 92 16.17 -48.50 -15.38
N LYS A 93 15.10 -48.85 -14.66
CA LYS A 93 14.44 -47.94 -13.72
C LYS A 93 15.40 -47.46 -12.65
N TYR A 94 16.10 -48.39 -12.00
CA TYR A 94 17.08 -48.06 -10.97
C TYR A 94 18.22 -47.17 -11.51
N LYS A 95 18.78 -47.50 -12.69
CA LYS A 95 19.85 -46.68 -13.29
C LYS A 95 19.38 -45.31 -13.72
N LEU A 96 18.19 -45.19 -14.30
CA LEU A 96 17.65 -43.91 -14.75
C LEU A 96 17.27 -43.02 -13.57
N GLN A 97 16.71 -43.57 -12.50
CA GLN A 97 16.45 -42.84 -11.26
C GLN A 97 17.76 -42.33 -10.64
N ALA A 98 18.76 -43.19 -10.49
CA ALA A 98 20.06 -42.78 -9.92
C ALA A 98 20.75 -41.67 -10.75
N GLN A 99 20.63 -41.72 -12.09
CA GLN A 99 21.14 -40.66 -12.96
C GLN A 99 20.33 -39.38 -12.86
N GLN A 100 19.00 -39.49 -12.74
CA GLN A 100 18.11 -38.35 -12.54
C GLN A 100 18.43 -37.64 -11.23
N ASP A 101 18.51 -38.38 -10.12
CA ASP A 101 18.81 -37.82 -8.79
C ASP A 101 20.12 -37.02 -8.83
N TYR A 102 21.18 -37.59 -9.41
CA TYR A 102 22.47 -36.91 -9.55
C TYR A 102 22.38 -35.61 -10.37
N LEU A 103 21.65 -35.63 -11.50
CA LEU A 103 21.49 -34.45 -12.34
C LEU A 103 20.62 -33.38 -11.66
N PHE A 104 19.62 -33.80 -10.89
CA PHE A 104 18.76 -32.89 -10.14
C PHE A 104 19.47 -32.27 -8.94
N ASP A 105 20.35 -32.98 -8.26
CA ASP A 105 21.23 -32.41 -7.24
C ASP A 105 22.12 -31.30 -7.81
N GLN A 106 22.64 -31.48 -9.04
CA GLN A 106 23.41 -30.43 -9.71
C GLN A 106 22.54 -29.25 -10.15
N PHE A 107 21.33 -29.54 -10.63
CA PHE A 107 20.36 -28.53 -11.01
C PHE A 107 19.95 -27.68 -9.80
N ASP A 108 19.64 -28.30 -8.67
CA ASP A 108 19.25 -27.61 -7.44
C ASP A 108 20.37 -26.69 -6.93
N LYS A 109 21.61 -27.20 -6.90
CA LYS A 109 22.81 -26.38 -6.59
C LYS A 109 22.96 -25.17 -7.50
N LEU A 110 22.66 -25.31 -8.80
CA LEU A 110 22.74 -24.21 -9.75
C LEU A 110 21.58 -23.22 -9.58
N LEU A 111 20.38 -23.74 -9.32
CA LEU A 111 19.17 -22.94 -9.12
C LEU A 111 19.33 -22.04 -7.90
N VAL A 112 19.71 -22.62 -6.76
CA VAL A 112 19.87 -21.90 -5.49
C VAL A 112 21.17 -21.10 -5.44
N GLY A 113 22.27 -21.63 -6.00
CA GLY A 113 23.59 -21.01 -5.87
C GLY A 113 23.93 -19.93 -6.90
N LYS A 114 23.24 -19.89 -8.05
CA LYS A 114 23.58 -18.94 -9.14
C LYS A 114 22.38 -18.25 -9.75
N LEU A 115 21.30 -18.98 -10.03
CA LEU A 115 20.19 -18.44 -10.82
C LEU A 115 19.21 -17.60 -10.00
N LEU A 116 18.79 -18.14 -8.86
CA LEU A 116 17.83 -17.53 -7.93
C LEU A 116 18.51 -17.07 -6.64
N PHE A 117 19.81 -16.81 -6.72
CA PHE A 117 20.60 -16.25 -5.63
C PHE A 117 20.49 -14.72 -5.64
N VAL A 118 20.13 -14.14 -4.50
CA VAL A 118 20.20 -12.69 -4.30
C VAL A 118 21.47 -12.40 -3.52
N GLU A 119 22.36 -11.61 -4.10
CA GLU A 119 23.59 -11.22 -3.43
C GLU A 119 23.30 -10.51 -2.09
N PRO A 120 24.04 -10.81 -1.01
CA PRO A 120 23.81 -10.21 0.32
C PRO A 120 23.92 -8.67 0.33
N ASN A 121 24.63 -8.09 -0.64
CA ASN A 121 24.83 -6.65 -0.76
C ASN A 121 23.72 -5.94 -1.57
N VAL A 122 22.74 -6.68 -2.09
CA VAL A 122 21.65 -6.13 -2.89
C VAL A 122 20.45 -5.88 -1.99
N VAL A 123 20.01 -4.64 -1.95
CA VAL A 123 18.80 -4.23 -1.23
C VAL A 123 17.64 -4.22 -2.21
N LEU A 124 16.58 -4.94 -1.88
CA LEU A 124 15.35 -4.96 -2.67
C LEU A 124 14.66 -3.60 -2.64
N GLU A 125 13.94 -3.25 -3.72
CA GLU A 125 13.27 -1.95 -3.80
C GLU A 125 12.27 -1.73 -2.67
N GLU A 126 11.61 -2.80 -2.23
CA GLU A 126 10.65 -2.81 -1.12
C GLU A 126 11.31 -2.46 0.21
N ASP A 127 12.58 -2.81 0.38
CA ASP A 127 13.34 -2.60 1.61
C ASP A 127 14.16 -1.29 1.59
N ARG A 128 14.05 -0.49 0.50
CA ARG A 128 14.69 0.83 0.43
C ARG A 128 14.25 1.77 1.55
N CYS A 129 13.03 1.64 2.05
CA CYS A 129 12.51 2.43 3.16
C CYS A 129 13.17 2.08 4.51
N GLN A 130 13.70 0.86 4.64
CA GLN A 130 14.37 0.38 5.86
C GLN A 130 15.83 0.87 5.95
N LEU A 131 16.43 1.33 4.85
CA LEU A 131 17.83 1.77 4.80
C LEU A 131 18.12 3.03 5.65
N ARG A 132 17.10 3.82 6.01
CA ARG A 132 17.31 5.12 6.66
C ARG A 132 16.31 5.40 7.78
N TYR A 133 16.39 4.59 8.83
CA TYR A 133 15.81 4.96 10.12
C TYR A 133 16.57 6.13 10.76
N SER A 134 15.85 7.12 11.26
CA SER A 134 16.43 8.16 12.12
C SER A 134 15.46 8.46 13.24
N GLU A 135 15.79 8.01 14.44
CA GLU A 135 14.97 8.22 15.64
C GLU A 135 14.59 9.69 15.86
N LYS A 136 15.47 10.62 15.45
CA LYS A 136 15.19 12.07 15.49
C LYS A 136 14.08 12.48 14.53
N ARG A 137 14.05 11.94 13.30
CA ARG A 137 13.00 12.26 12.32
C ARG A 137 11.66 11.64 12.72
N ASP A 138 11.69 10.46 13.32
CA ASP A 138 10.48 9.81 13.80
C ASP A 138 9.84 10.58 14.95
N LYS A 139 10.63 10.99 15.96
CA LYS A 139 10.13 11.86 17.05
C LYS A 139 9.55 13.17 16.53
N ILE A 140 10.23 13.84 15.59
CA ILE A 140 9.70 15.07 14.96
C ILE A 140 8.38 14.78 14.21
N THR A 141 8.28 13.63 13.55
CA THR A 141 7.06 13.26 12.81
C THR A 141 5.91 12.98 13.76
N GLU A 142 6.17 12.28 14.86
CA GLU A 142 5.19 11.99 15.90
C GLU A 142 4.69 13.27 16.61
N GLU A 143 5.60 14.18 16.98
CA GLU A 143 5.26 15.50 17.53
C GLU A 143 4.40 16.33 16.55
N ARG A 144 4.69 16.25 15.24
CA ARG A 144 3.89 16.89 14.21
C ARG A 144 2.50 16.26 14.10
N ILE A 145 2.41 14.93 14.14
CA ILE A 145 1.13 14.20 14.10
C ILE A 145 0.25 14.61 15.28
N ASP A 146 0.81 14.65 16.50
CA ASP A 146 0.09 15.08 17.70
C ASP A 146 -0.38 16.55 17.59
N THR A 147 0.50 17.43 17.12
CA THR A 147 0.17 18.85 16.89
C THR A 147 -0.98 19.03 15.90
N TYR A 148 -0.93 18.34 14.75
CA TYR A 148 -1.99 18.43 13.76
C TYR A 148 -3.30 17.79 14.23
N SER A 149 -3.22 16.71 15.01
CA SER A 149 -4.39 16.07 15.62
C SER A 149 -5.11 17.02 16.58
N LYS A 150 -4.37 17.73 17.44
CA LYS A 150 -4.93 18.76 18.32
C LYS A 150 -5.57 19.92 17.55
N ARG A 151 -4.92 20.38 16.48
CA ARG A 151 -5.46 21.44 15.61
C ARG A 151 -6.75 21.01 14.92
N LEU A 152 -6.84 19.74 14.50
CA LEU A 152 -8.03 19.20 13.86
C LEU A 152 -9.23 19.19 14.83
N VAL A 153 -9.01 18.79 16.08
CA VAL A 153 -10.06 18.83 17.11
C VAL A 153 -10.54 20.26 17.37
N ALA A 154 -9.62 21.23 17.45
CA ALA A 154 -9.97 22.63 17.61
C ALA A 154 -10.78 23.15 16.41
N LEU A 155 -10.36 22.81 15.18
CA LEU A 155 -11.05 23.20 13.95
C LEU A 155 -12.46 22.60 13.86
N ASN A 156 -12.62 21.34 14.25
CA ASN A 156 -13.93 20.70 14.32
C ASN A 156 -14.85 21.39 15.35
N THR A 157 -14.29 21.79 16.50
CA THR A 157 -15.03 22.56 17.50
C THR A 157 -15.48 23.91 16.94
N CYS A 158 -14.61 24.62 16.22
CA CYS A 158 -14.97 25.87 15.54
C CYS A 158 -16.04 25.65 14.46
N GLN A 159 -15.97 24.55 13.70
CA GLN A 159 -16.98 24.21 12.71
C GLN A 159 -18.36 24.03 13.35
N VAL A 160 -18.45 23.25 14.43
CA VAL A 160 -19.71 23.05 15.17
C VAL A 160 -20.26 24.37 15.71
N ALA A 161 -19.38 25.25 16.22
CA ALA A 161 -19.79 26.58 16.67
C ALA A 161 -20.35 27.43 15.52
N MET A 162 -19.68 27.45 14.36
CA MET A 162 -20.16 28.17 13.17
C MET A 162 -21.50 27.62 12.66
N GLU A 163 -21.69 26.30 12.66
CA GLU A 163 -22.96 25.68 12.26
C GLU A 163 -24.12 26.06 13.21
N ASN A 164 -23.84 26.18 14.51
CA ASN A 164 -24.84 26.64 15.48
C ASN A 164 -25.19 28.12 15.26
N GLU A 165 -24.19 28.99 15.10
CA GLU A 165 -24.41 30.42 14.79
C GLU A 165 -25.20 30.60 13.49
N MET A 166 -24.90 29.80 12.46
CA MET A 166 -25.64 29.84 11.20
C MET A 166 -27.11 29.45 11.38
N ARG A 167 -27.39 28.43 12.20
CA ARG A 167 -28.76 28.01 12.53
C ARG A 167 -29.52 29.10 13.30
N GLU A 168 -28.85 29.79 14.22
CA GLU A 168 -29.45 30.92 14.95
C GLU A 168 -29.77 32.08 14.01
N LEU A 169 -28.85 32.42 13.10
CA LEU A 169 -29.07 33.45 12.09
C LEU A 169 -30.24 33.12 11.16
N GLU A 170 -30.37 31.87 10.71
CA GLU A 170 -31.52 31.41 9.91
C GLU A 170 -32.84 31.54 10.69
N ALA A 171 -32.84 31.21 11.99
CA ALA A 171 -34.01 31.39 12.85
C ALA A 171 -34.39 32.88 13.01
N VAL A 172 -33.41 33.76 13.17
CA VAL A 172 -33.64 35.22 13.22
C VAL A 172 -34.18 35.73 11.88
N GLN A 173 -33.60 35.30 10.76
CA GLN A 173 -34.03 35.70 9.43
C GLN A 173 -35.48 35.27 9.15
N THR A 174 -35.83 34.04 9.48
CA THR A 174 -37.22 33.54 9.32
C THR A 174 -38.21 34.33 10.17
N ASN A 175 -37.84 34.67 11.41
CA ASN A 175 -38.64 35.53 12.28
C ASN A 175 -38.82 36.95 11.70
N ILE A 176 -37.75 37.57 11.19
CA ILE A 176 -37.82 38.90 10.57
C ILE A 176 -38.74 38.87 9.34
N CYS A 177 -38.61 37.85 8.49
CA CYS A 177 -39.50 37.67 7.33
C CYS A 177 -40.97 37.53 7.77
N ALA A 178 -41.25 36.74 8.81
CA ALA A 178 -42.60 36.57 9.34
C ALA A 178 -43.18 37.88 9.90
N ILE A 179 -42.37 38.67 10.62
CA ILE A 179 -42.77 40.00 11.13
C ILE A 179 -43.05 40.94 9.96
N ARG A 180 -42.16 41.02 8.97
CA ARG A 180 -42.36 41.83 7.76
C ARG A 180 -43.67 41.46 7.08
N ASP A 181 -43.92 40.18 6.84
CA ASP A 181 -45.13 39.72 6.18
C ASP A 181 -46.40 40.02 7.00
N SER A 182 -46.30 39.96 8.32
CA SER A 182 -47.37 40.38 9.24
C SER A 182 -47.66 41.88 9.12
N ILE A 183 -46.64 42.72 9.15
CA ILE A 183 -46.76 44.19 9.00
C ILE A 183 -47.39 44.52 7.65
N THR A 184 -46.86 43.96 6.55
CA THR A 184 -47.40 44.20 5.21
C THR A 184 -48.87 43.78 5.12
N ARG A 185 -49.25 42.64 5.71
CA ARG A 185 -50.65 42.19 5.75
C ARG A 185 -51.54 43.14 6.56
N GLN A 186 -51.09 43.60 7.73
CA GLN A 186 -51.86 44.54 8.56
C GLN A 186 -52.07 45.89 7.85
N ILE A 187 -51.04 46.39 7.17
CA ILE A 187 -51.12 47.62 6.36
C ILE A 187 -52.12 47.45 5.23
N GLN A 188 -52.07 46.32 4.53
CA GLN A 188 -53.01 46.03 3.46
C GLN A 188 -54.44 45.90 3.98
N GLN A 189 -54.66 45.27 5.13
CA GLN A 189 -56.00 45.11 5.73
C GLN A 189 -56.59 46.41 6.27
N THR A 190 -55.76 47.27 6.87
CA THR A 190 -56.23 48.47 7.58
C THR A 190 -56.29 49.69 6.68
N PHE A 191 -55.32 49.83 5.76
CA PHE A 191 -55.17 51.01 4.91
C PHE A 191 -55.40 50.74 3.43
N ASN A 192 -55.64 49.48 3.01
CA ASN A 192 -55.71 49.07 1.60
C ASN A 192 -54.47 49.45 0.78
N LEU A 193 -53.30 49.50 1.42
CA LEU A 193 -52.02 49.83 0.80
C LEU A 193 -51.14 48.59 0.67
N ASN A 194 -50.33 48.52 -0.38
CA ASN A 194 -49.51 47.33 -0.66
C ASN A 194 -48.09 47.44 -0.10
N SER A 195 -47.64 48.63 0.30
CA SER A 195 -46.31 48.87 0.87
C SER A 195 -46.35 49.75 2.12
N VAL A 196 -45.36 49.56 3.00
CA VAL A 196 -45.07 50.47 4.12
C VAL A 196 -44.72 51.87 3.60
N ASP A 197 -44.03 51.96 2.47
CA ASP A 197 -43.64 53.24 1.87
C ASP A 197 -44.86 54.06 1.44
N ASP A 198 -45.89 53.40 0.91
CA ASP A 198 -47.15 54.04 0.53
C ASP A 198 -47.88 54.59 1.76
N LEU A 199 -47.83 53.86 2.88
CA LEU A 199 -48.39 54.32 4.15
C LEU A 199 -47.65 55.55 4.67
N CYS A 200 -46.31 55.56 4.60
CA CYS A 200 -45.51 56.71 4.99
C CYS A 200 -45.83 57.95 4.13
N LEU A 201 -46.04 57.78 2.82
CA LEU A 201 -46.47 58.86 1.94
C LEU A 201 -47.87 59.38 2.31
N LEU A 202 -48.82 58.49 2.55
CA LEU A 202 -50.18 58.86 2.95
C LEU A 202 -50.21 59.63 4.28
N VAL A 203 -49.50 59.13 5.30
CA VAL A 203 -49.39 59.81 6.61
C VAL A 203 -48.75 61.18 6.46
N ARG A 204 -47.72 61.30 5.62
CA ARG A 204 -47.08 62.59 5.32
C ARG A 204 -48.04 63.57 4.65
N GLU A 205 -48.81 63.12 3.66
CA GLU A 205 -49.80 63.95 2.97
C GLU A 205 -50.91 64.43 3.93
N GLN A 206 -51.42 63.54 4.77
CA GLN A 206 -52.40 63.90 5.81
C GLN A 206 -51.83 64.87 6.83
N THR A 207 -50.58 64.69 7.26
CA THR A 207 -49.90 65.58 8.20
C THR A 207 -49.73 66.98 7.62
N CYS A 208 -49.32 67.09 6.36
CA CYS A 208 -49.23 68.37 5.65
C CYS A 208 -50.59 69.06 5.50
N SER A 209 -51.65 68.27 5.24
CA SER A 209 -53.02 68.78 5.12
C SER A 209 -53.55 69.30 6.45
N LEU A 210 -53.34 68.55 7.54
CA LEU A 210 -53.68 69.00 8.90
C LEU A 210 -52.92 70.25 9.29
N HIS A 211 -51.62 70.33 8.97
CA HIS A 211 -50.82 71.51 9.26
C HIS A 211 -51.34 72.75 8.53
N ARG A 212 -51.75 72.62 7.26
CA ARG A 212 -52.42 73.69 6.51
C ARG A 212 -53.71 74.14 7.18
N ILE A 213 -54.61 73.20 7.50
CA ILE A 213 -55.88 73.50 8.16
C ILE A 213 -55.65 74.20 9.51
N LEU A 214 -54.67 73.76 10.29
CA LEU A 214 -54.36 74.32 11.60
C LEU A 214 -53.75 75.73 11.48
N THR A 215 -52.97 75.97 10.42
CA THR A 215 -52.42 77.29 10.09
C THR A 215 -53.54 78.25 9.65
N ASP A 216 -54.47 77.78 8.80
CA ASP A 216 -55.62 78.56 8.34
C ASP A 216 -56.60 78.88 9.47
N LEU A 217 -56.83 77.95 10.40
CA LEU A 217 -57.58 78.22 11.63
C LEU A 217 -56.84 79.24 12.51
N GLY A 218 -55.51 79.12 12.64
CA GLY A 218 -54.70 80.07 13.39
C GLY A 218 -54.75 81.49 12.82
N THR A 219 -54.72 81.65 11.50
CA THR A 219 -54.85 82.95 10.84
C THR A 219 -56.28 83.51 10.97
N LEU A 220 -57.31 82.67 10.90
CA LEU A 220 -58.70 83.06 11.16
C LEU A 220 -58.91 83.56 12.60
N PHE A 221 -58.35 82.88 13.60
CA PHE A 221 -58.42 83.30 15.00
C PHE A 221 -57.59 84.56 15.31
N GLN A 222 -56.50 84.81 14.59
CA GLN A 222 -55.75 86.07 14.70
C GLN A 222 -56.49 87.24 14.02
N SER A 223 -57.21 86.96 12.91
CA SER A 223 -58.01 87.97 12.22
C SER A 223 -59.27 88.38 13.00
N SER A 224 -59.86 87.47 13.78
CA SER A 224 -61.02 87.77 14.64
C SER A 224 -60.68 88.46 15.96
N ALA A 225 -59.41 88.40 16.40
CA ALA A 225 -58.92 89.12 17.58
C ALA A 225 -58.47 90.57 17.30
N SER A 226 -58.45 91.01 16.03
CA SER A 226 -58.01 92.35 15.60
C SER A 226 -59.15 93.24 15.06
N THR A 227 -60.41 92.90 15.38
CA THR A 227 -61.60 93.74 15.13
C THR A 227 -62.31 93.99 16.46
#